data_AF-A0A6A5V389-F1
#
_entry.id   AF-A0A6A5V389-F1
#
_cell.length_a   1.000
_cell.length_b   1.000
_cell.length_c   1.000
_cell.angle_alpha   90.00
_cell.angle_beta   90.00
_cell.angle_gamma   90.00
#
_symmetry.space_group_name_H-M   'P 1'
#
loop_
_entity.id
_entity.type
_entity.pdbx_description
1 polymer ?
#
loop_
_entity_poly.entity_id
_entity_poly.type
_entity_poly.pdbx_seq_one_letter_code
_entity_poly.pdbx_strand_id
1 'polypeptide(L)' 'SHKSFRTKQKLAKAQKQNRPIPQWIRLRTGNTIRYNAKRRHWRKTRIGI' A
#
# COMPACT_ATOMS: atom_id res chain seq x y z
N SER A 1 1.15 15.51 -17.08
CA SER A 1 -0.06 14.82 -17.60
C SER A 1 -1.28 15.34 -16.87
N HIS A 2 -2.28 15.82 -17.62
CA HIS A 2 -3.57 16.20 -17.07
C HIS A 2 -4.36 14.93 -16.70
N LYS A 3 -4.79 14.84 -15.44
CA LYS A 3 -5.60 13.74 -14.90
C LYS A 3 -6.74 14.32 -14.08
N SER A 4 -7.90 13.68 -14.11
CA SER A 4 -9.04 14.05 -13.26
C SER A 4 -8.70 13.93 -11.77
N PHE A 5 -9.43 14.66 -10.94
CA PHE A 5 -9.26 14.60 -9.49
C PHE A 5 -9.49 13.19 -8.94
N ARG A 6 -10.49 12.46 -9.46
CA ARG A 6 -10.81 11.08 -9.07
C ARG A 6 -9.62 10.13 -9.28
N THR A 7 -8.95 10.23 -10.44
CA THR A 7 -7.76 9.42 -10.72
C THR A 7 -6.62 9.78 -9.78
N LYS A 8 -6.38 11.07 -9.52
CA LYS A 8 -5.35 11.54 -8.58
C LYS A 8 -5.59 11.02 -7.16
N GLN A 9 -6.83 11.05 -6.68
CA GLN A 9 -7.19 10.51 -5.35
C GLN A 9 -6.91 9.01 -5.25
N LYS A 10 -7.29 8.22 -6.27
CA LYS A 10 -7.00 6.78 -6.29
C LYS A 10 -5.49 6.49 -6.26
N LEU A 11 -4.71 7.23 -7.04
CA LEU A 11 -3.25 7.11 -7.06
C LEU A 11 -2.61 7.47 -5.71
N ALA A 12 -3.05 8.57 -5.10
CA ALA A 12 -2.58 9.00 -3.78
C ALA A 12 -2.90 7.96 -2.70
N LYS A 13 -4.10 7.38 -2.70
CA LYS A 13 -4.47 6.29 -1.78
C LYS A 13 -3.60 5.05 -1.99
N ALA A 14 -3.40 4.63 -3.25
CA ALA A 14 -2.56 3.48 -3.59
C ALA A 14 -1.10 3.69 -3.18
N GLN A 15 -0.59 4.93 -3.21
CA GLN A 15 0.73 5.27 -2.70
C GLN A 15 0.79 5.15 -1.16
N LYS A 16 -0.18 5.73 -0.44
CA LYS A 16 -0.24 5.69 1.03
C LYS A 16 -0.36 4.27 1.59
N GLN A 17 -1.06 3.37 0.89
CA GLN A 17 -1.19 1.97 1.29
C GLN A 17 0.11 1.16 1.11
N ASN A 18 1.00 1.59 0.21
CA ASN A 18 2.20 0.83 -0.16
C ASN A 18 3.38 1.04 0.81
N ARG A 19 3.18 0.72 2.08
CA ARG A 19 4.18 0.86 3.15
C ARG A 19 4.44 -0.46 3.89
N PRO A 20 5.63 -0.64 4.50
CA PRO A 20 5.88 -1.78 5.39
C PRO A 20 4.97 -1.70 6.63
N ILE A 21 4.83 -2.82 7.32
CA ILE A 21 4.08 -2.88 8.58
C ILE A 21 4.89 -2.15 9.67
N PRO A 22 4.25 -1.31 10.50
CA PRO A 22 4.88 -0.72 11.67
C PRO A 22 5.48 -1.77 12.62
N GLN A 23 6.68 -1.48 13.15
CA GLN A 23 7.41 -2.47 13.96
C GLN A 23 6.67 -2.87 15.23
N TRP A 24 6.02 -1.92 15.92
CA TRP A 24 5.29 -2.20 17.15
C TRP A 24 4.15 -3.22 16.97
N ILE A 25 3.59 -3.35 15.76
CA ILE A 25 2.55 -4.36 15.47
C ILE A 25 3.12 -5.77 15.65
N ARG A 26 4.40 -5.99 15.30
CA ARG A 26 5.08 -7.27 15.48
C ARG A 26 5.19 -7.69 16.95
N LEU A 27 5.19 -6.71 17.87
CA LEU A 27 5.35 -6.93 19.30
C LEU A 27 4.01 -7.20 20.02
N ARG A 28 2.87 -7.12 19.32
CA ARG A 28 1.56 -7.39 19.92
C ARG A 28 1.41 -8.89 20.23
N THR A 29 0.92 -9.21 21.42
CA THR A 29 0.61 -10.59 21.83
C THR A 29 -0.37 -11.25 20.85
N GLY A 30 -0.11 -12.50 20.49
CA GLY A 30 -0.96 -13.27 19.56
C GLY A 30 -0.91 -12.80 18.10
N ASN A 31 0.01 -11.89 17.73
CA ASN A 31 0.12 -11.43 16.35
C ASN A 31 0.81 -12.47 15.45
N THR A 32 0.13 -12.87 14.38
CA THR A 32 0.64 -13.78 13.34
C THR A 32 1.22 -13.03 12.12
N ILE A 33 1.02 -11.72 12.04
CA ILE A 33 1.36 -10.91 10.86
C ILE A 33 2.86 -10.55 10.87
N ARG A 34 3.60 -11.05 9.85
CA ARG A 34 5.05 -10.81 9.70
C ARG A 34 5.41 -9.66 8.76
N TYR A 35 4.69 -9.54 7.63
CA TYR A 35 4.94 -8.55 6.58
C TYR A 35 3.65 -8.17 5.85
N ASN A 36 3.68 -7.06 5.10
CA ASN A 36 2.53 -6.61 4.32
C ASN A 36 2.44 -7.42 3.02
N ALA A 37 1.61 -8.46 3.00
CA ALA A 37 1.40 -9.30 1.83
C ALA A 37 0.80 -8.56 0.62
N LYS A 38 0.11 -7.42 0.86
CA LYS A 38 -0.49 -6.58 -0.18
C LYS A 38 0.44 -5.46 -0.67
N ARG A 39 1.72 -5.47 -0.28
CA ARG A 39 2.70 -4.50 -0.75
C ARG A 39 2.91 -4.67 -2.25
N ARG A 40 2.95 -3.57 -2.98
CA ARG A 40 2.96 -3.55 -4.45
C ARG A 40 4.23 -2.89 -4.98
N HIS A 41 4.84 -3.50 -6.00
CA HIS A 41 5.88 -2.85 -6.79
C HIS A 41 5.31 -2.36 -8.12
N TRP A 42 5.54 -1.08 -8.45
CA TRP A 42 5.07 -0.45 -9.68
C TRP A 42 5.49 -1.11 -11.00
N ARG A 43 6.63 -1.82 -11.04
CA ARG A 43 7.09 -2.57 -12.24
C ARG A 43 6.45 -3.95 -12.35
N LYS A 44 6.16 -4.60 -11.23
CA LYS A 44 5.63 -5.97 -11.20
C LYS A 44 4.11 -6.05 -11.32
N THR A 45 3.38 -5.05 -10.81
CA THR A 45 1.91 -5.07 -10.78
C THR A 45 1.35 -3.69 -11.07
N ARG A 46 0.41 -3.63 -12.03
CA ARG A 46 -0.29 -2.41 -12.44
C ARG A 46 -1.49 -2.10 -11.52
N ILE A 47 -1.88 -0.83 -11.43
CA ILE A 47 -2.95 -0.38 -10.52
C ILE A 47 -4.34 -0.43 -11.20
N GLY A 48 -4.38 -0.52 -12.54
CA GLY A 48 -5.64 -0.67 -13.29
C GLY A 48 -6.59 0.52 -13.09
N ILE A 49 -6.07 1.74 -13.15
CA ILE A 49 -6.84 3.00 -13.03
C ILE A 49 -6.70 3.77 -14.32
#